data_AF-A0A522AJR0-F1
#
_entry.id   AF-A0A522AJR0-F1
#
_cell.length_a   1.000
_cell.length_b   1.000
_cell.length_c   1.000
_cell.angle_alpha   90.00
_cell.angle_beta   90.00
_cell.angle_gamma   90.00
#
_symmetry.space_group_name_H-M   'P 1'
#
loop_
_entity.id
_entity.type
_entity.pdbx_description
1 polymer ?
#
loop_
_entity_poly.entity_id
_entity_poly.type
_entity_poly.pdbx_seq_one_letter_code
_entity_poly.pdbx_strand_id
1 'polypeptide(L)'
;MPGHHLQGATIRLVPLTRAHKLGFMSAHGEGWALYSERLMDELGWFRTPETRLGFLCAHAFRAARVVVDIGLHTGRRIPKGHPGAGEAWTFEHAIDFIVRAGGMDRDKAESEVLRYLSWPSQATAYKLGERTWLAGRDAAQAAAASAGRTFDRRAWHAGALALGPLGLRRLGAELAKV
;
A
#
# COMPACT_ATOMS: atom_id res chain seq x y z
N MET A 1 4.56 -11.00 -10.85
CA MET A 1 3.71 -10.18 -11.75
C MET A 1 2.29 -10.20 -11.20
N PRO A 2 1.50 -9.10 -11.12
CA PRO A 2 1.54 -7.87 -11.94
C PRO A 2 1.99 -6.58 -11.21
N GLY A 3 2.82 -6.66 -10.17
CA GLY A 3 3.30 -5.48 -9.41
C GLY A 3 4.22 -4.52 -10.19
N HIS A 4 5.35 -4.13 -9.59
CA HIS A 4 6.22 -3.05 -10.11
C HIS A 4 6.63 -3.19 -11.58
N HIS A 5 6.89 -4.39 -12.08
CA HIS A 5 7.30 -4.57 -13.47
C HIS A 5 6.22 -4.14 -14.47
N LEU A 6 4.95 -4.50 -14.24
CA LEU A 6 3.86 -4.11 -15.14
C LEU A 6 3.66 -2.58 -15.09
N GLN A 7 3.67 -2.01 -13.89
CA GLN A 7 3.55 -0.57 -13.69
C GLN A 7 4.70 0.19 -14.39
N GLY A 8 5.94 -0.20 -14.13
CA GLY A 8 7.12 0.44 -14.70
C GLY A 8 7.18 0.31 -16.22
N ALA A 9 6.84 -0.86 -16.76
CA ALA A 9 6.73 -1.05 -18.21
C ALA A 9 5.65 -0.15 -18.82
N THR A 10 4.47 -0.07 -18.18
CA THR A 10 3.35 0.77 -18.66
C THR A 10 3.74 2.25 -18.70
N ILE A 11 4.32 2.78 -17.61
CA ILE A 11 4.77 4.19 -17.53
C ILE A 11 5.71 4.57 -18.67
N ARG A 12 6.56 3.63 -19.11
CA ARG A 12 7.50 3.86 -20.23
C ARG A 12 6.79 3.94 -21.58
N LEU A 13 5.73 3.15 -21.77
CA LEU A 13 5.01 3.00 -23.04
C LEU A 13 3.93 4.07 -23.27
N VAL A 14 3.34 4.63 -22.21
CA VAL A 14 2.28 5.64 -22.34
C VAL A 14 2.84 7.04 -22.65
N PRO A 15 2.05 7.95 -23.26
CA PRO A 15 2.50 9.29 -23.67
C PRO A 15 2.55 10.28 -22.48
N LEU A 16 3.37 9.96 -21.48
CA LEU A 16 3.64 10.83 -20.33
C LEU A 16 4.83 11.75 -20.57
N THR A 17 4.87 12.88 -19.85
CA THR A 17 6.02 13.79 -19.84
C THR A 17 7.28 13.09 -19.31
N ARG A 18 8.46 13.60 -19.69
CA ARG A 18 9.74 13.09 -19.15
C ARG A 18 9.79 13.16 -17.62
N ALA A 19 9.22 14.22 -17.04
CA ALA A 19 9.15 14.38 -15.59
C ALA A 19 8.33 13.25 -14.92
N HIS A 20 7.17 12.88 -15.48
CA HIS A 20 6.42 11.73 -14.97
C HIS A 20 7.16 10.40 -15.17
N LYS A 21 7.88 10.20 -16.29
CA LYS A 21 8.62 8.95 -16.53
C LYS A 21 9.83 8.78 -15.62
N LEU A 22 10.45 9.87 -15.19
CA LEU A 22 11.60 9.87 -14.28
C LEU A 22 11.19 10.00 -12.80
N GLY A 23 10.01 10.54 -12.53
CA GLY A 23 9.49 10.74 -11.20
C GLY A 23 9.04 9.43 -10.54
N PHE A 24 9.17 9.37 -9.22
CA PHE A 24 8.64 8.29 -8.41
C PHE A 24 7.79 8.85 -7.28
N MET A 25 6.56 8.35 -7.18
CA MET A 25 5.64 8.66 -6.08
C MET A 25 5.42 7.39 -5.29
N SER A 26 5.99 7.32 -4.07
CA SER A 26 6.01 6.10 -3.25
C SER A 26 4.61 5.49 -3.10
N ALA A 27 3.60 6.29 -2.73
CA ALA A 27 2.26 5.76 -2.52
C ALA A 27 1.56 5.29 -3.82
N HIS A 28 1.92 5.85 -4.98
CA HIS A 28 1.46 5.33 -6.27
C HIS A 28 2.12 3.98 -6.59
N GLY A 29 3.45 3.92 -6.46
CA GLY A 29 4.26 2.74 -6.77
C GLY A 29 3.98 1.56 -5.85
N GLU A 30 4.21 1.79 -4.56
CA GLU A 30 4.06 0.79 -3.51
C GLU A 30 2.60 0.42 -3.26
N GLY A 31 1.70 1.40 -3.39
CA GLY A 31 0.27 1.15 -3.33
C GLY A 31 -0.22 0.22 -4.43
N TRP A 32 0.30 0.37 -5.66
CA TRP A 32 0.00 -0.54 -6.76
C TRP A 32 0.51 -1.95 -6.50
N ALA A 33 1.70 -2.10 -5.93
CA ALA A 33 2.26 -3.41 -5.61
C ALA A 33 1.37 -4.16 -4.61
N LEU A 34 0.99 -3.53 -3.50
CA LEU A 34 0.09 -4.14 -2.51
C LEU A 34 -1.32 -4.36 -3.05
N TYR A 35 -1.84 -3.42 -3.85
CA TYR A 35 -3.11 -3.62 -4.56
C TYR A 35 -3.04 -4.85 -5.47
N SER A 36 -1.92 -5.05 -6.16
CA SER A 36 -1.68 -6.21 -7.03
C SER A 36 -1.60 -7.51 -6.24
N GLU A 37 -1.00 -7.51 -5.04
CA GLU A 37 -1.01 -8.68 -4.15
C GLU A 37 -2.44 -9.10 -3.81
N ARG A 38 -3.31 -8.14 -3.41
CA ARG A 38 -4.74 -8.42 -3.19
C ARG A 38 -5.44 -8.90 -4.46
N LEU A 39 -5.15 -8.31 -5.61
CA LEU A 39 -5.71 -8.74 -6.89
C LEU A 39 -5.36 -10.20 -7.18
N MET A 40 -4.15 -10.64 -6.84
CA MET A 40 -3.76 -12.04 -7.01
C MET A 40 -4.49 -12.98 -6.05
N ASP A 41 -4.78 -12.55 -4.81
CA ASP A 41 -5.68 -13.27 -3.88
C ASP A 41 -7.09 -13.39 -4.47
N GLU A 42 -7.67 -12.27 -4.94
CA GLU A 42 -9.00 -12.22 -5.59
C GLU A 42 -9.09 -13.13 -6.84
N LEU A 43 -7.97 -13.36 -7.52
CA LEU A 43 -7.86 -14.23 -8.70
C LEU A 43 -7.54 -15.69 -8.35
N GLY A 44 -7.41 -16.03 -7.06
CA GLY A 44 -7.20 -17.42 -6.60
C GLY A 44 -5.77 -17.94 -6.78
N TRP A 45 -4.76 -17.06 -6.77
CA TRP A 45 -3.36 -17.48 -6.89
C TRP A 45 -2.74 -18.00 -5.59
N PHE A 46 -3.24 -17.58 -4.43
CA PHE A 46 -2.83 -18.13 -3.13
C PHE A 46 -3.69 -19.34 -2.76
N ARG A 47 -3.42 -20.46 -3.44
CA ARG A 47 -4.27 -21.66 -3.40
C ARG A 47 -4.19 -22.46 -2.11
N THR A 48 -3.09 -22.34 -1.38
CA THR A 48 -2.86 -23.11 -0.16
C THR A 48 -2.93 -22.21 1.08
N PRO A 49 -3.30 -22.75 2.25
CA PRO A 49 -3.31 -21.97 3.50
C PRO A 49 -1.98 -21.29 3.79
N GLU A 50 -0.84 -21.94 3.49
CA GLU A 50 0.51 -21.42 3.74
C GLU A 50 0.83 -20.21 2.85
N THR A 51 0.52 -20.32 1.56
CA THR A 51 0.74 -19.20 0.61
C THR A 51 -0.16 -18.02 0.93
N ARG A 52 -1.42 -18.28 1.33
CA ARG A 52 -2.35 -17.24 1.77
C ARG A 52 -1.94 -16.63 3.10
N LEU A 53 -1.43 -17.43 4.04
CA LEU A 53 -0.87 -16.94 5.30
C LEU A 53 0.34 -16.01 5.04
N GLY A 54 1.24 -16.38 4.12
CA GLY A 54 2.36 -15.52 3.72
C GLY A 54 1.91 -14.15 3.21
N PHE A 55 0.89 -14.12 2.34
CA PHE A 55 0.23 -12.87 1.90
C PHE A 55 -0.35 -12.07 3.07
N LEU A 56 -1.09 -12.73 3.98
CA LEU A 56 -1.69 -12.05 5.13
C LEU A 56 -0.63 -11.49 6.09
N CYS A 57 0.43 -12.24 6.39
CA CYS A 57 1.57 -11.77 7.19
C CYS A 57 2.25 -10.56 6.54
N ALA A 58 2.47 -10.62 5.21
CA ALA A 58 3.01 -9.49 4.47
C ALA A 58 2.14 -8.24 4.61
N HIS A 59 0.81 -8.35 4.50
CA HIS A 59 -0.11 -7.23 4.67
C HIS A 59 -0.22 -6.74 6.12
N ALA A 60 -0.18 -7.65 7.11
CA ALA A 60 -0.18 -7.32 8.53
C ALA A 60 1.06 -6.48 8.89
N PHE A 61 2.22 -6.88 8.39
CA PHE A 61 3.45 -6.10 8.55
C PHE A 61 3.34 -4.69 7.97
N ARG A 62 2.87 -4.52 6.71
CA ARG A 62 2.69 -3.15 6.15
C ARG A 62 1.61 -2.35 6.90
N ALA A 63 0.62 -2.99 7.51
CA ALA A 63 -0.33 -2.31 8.38
C ALA A 63 0.32 -1.85 9.69
N ALA A 64 1.14 -2.69 10.31
CA ALA A 64 1.88 -2.34 11.52
C ALA A 64 2.84 -1.15 11.28
N ARG A 65 3.47 -1.09 10.11
CA ARG A 65 4.27 0.08 9.67
C ARG A 65 3.53 1.40 9.78
N VAL A 66 2.26 1.44 9.38
CA VAL A 66 1.45 2.67 9.45
C VAL A 66 1.26 3.13 10.89
N VAL A 67 0.95 2.18 11.78
CA VAL A 67 0.71 2.46 13.20
C VAL A 67 1.98 2.98 13.86
N VAL A 68 3.10 2.30 13.63
CA VAL A 68 4.39 2.63 14.22
C VAL A 68 4.93 3.95 13.69
N ASP A 69 4.94 4.16 12.37
CA ASP A 69 5.47 5.39 11.76
C ASP A 69 4.69 6.63 12.20
N ILE A 70 3.35 6.57 12.19
CA ILE A 70 2.51 7.67 12.70
C ILE A 70 2.74 7.85 14.21
N GLY A 71 2.80 6.75 14.97
CA GLY A 71 3.01 6.77 16.40
C GLY A 71 4.29 7.48 16.82
N LEU A 72 5.42 7.07 16.25
CA LEU A 72 6.75 7.61 16.51
C LEU A 72 6.84 9.11 16.18
N HIS A 73 6.16 9.58 15.12
CA HIS A 73 6.34 10.95 14.62
C HIS A 73 5.25 11.94 15.01
N THR A 74 4.14 11.50 15.63
CA THR A 74 3.00 12.39 15.92
C THR A 74 2.63 12.48 17.41
N GLY A 75 3.34 11.78 18.28
CA GLY A 75 3.06 11.77 19.73
C GLY A 75 1.76 11.03 20.10
N ARG A 76 1.16 10.29 19.16
CA ARG A 76 0.03 9.39 19.46
C ARG A 76 0.48 8.30 20.42
N ARG A 77 -0.44 7.78 21.22
CA ARG A 77 -0.15 6.70 22.18
C ARG A 77 -0.31 5.33 21.52
N ILE A 78 0.36 4.33 22.09
CA ILE A 78 0.24 2.94 21.65
C ILE A 78 -1.23 2.50 21.76
N PRO A 79 -1.82 1.88 20.71
CA PRO A 79 -3.23 1.52 20.69
C PRO A 79 -3.59 0.44 21.71
N LYS A 80 -4.86 0.42 22.13
CA LYS A 80 -5.41 -0.64 23.01
C LYS A 80 -5.25 -2.01 22.36
N GLY A 81 -5.07 -3.03 23.20
CA GLY A 81 -4.90 -4.42 22.75
C GLY A 81 -3.45 -4.81 22.42
N HIS A 82 -2.50 -3.90 22.61
CA HIS A 82 -1.07 -4.16 22.44
C HIS A 82 -0.30 -3.88 23.74
N PRO A 83 0.86 -4.54 23.97
CA PRO A 83 1.74 -4.20 25.09
C PRO A 83 2.12 -2.72 25.09
N GLY A 84 2.13 -2.08 26.26
CA GLY A 84 2.40 -0.66 26.42
C GLY A 84 1.22 0.26 26.01
N ALA A 85 0.01 -0.27 25.84
CA ALA A 85 -1.17 0.53 25.46
C ALA A 85 -1.34 1.79 26.33
N GLY A 86 -1.46 2.95 25.69
CA GLY A 86 -1.56 4.25 26.35
C GLY A 86 -0.22 4.95 26.60
N GLU A 87 0.91 4.24 26.48
CA GLU A 87 2.24 4.80 26.64
C GLU A 87 2.73 5.54 25.39
N ALA A 88 3.83 6.29 25.54
CA ALA A 88 4.54 6.90 24.41
C ALA A 88 5.22 5.83 23.55
N TRP A 89 5.38 6.11 22.26
CA TRP A 89 6.25 5.30 21.41
C TRP A 89 7.71 5.54 21.76
N THR A 90 8.42 4.45 22.05
CA THR A 90 9.87 4.39 22.12
C THR A 90 10.37 3.49 21.00
N PHE A 91 11.69 3.47 20.77
CA PHE A 91 12.32 2.56 19.82
C PHE A 91 11.98 1.09 20.12
N GLU A 92 12.11 0.66 21.37
CA GLU A 92 11.78 -0.71 21.78
C GLU A 92 10.30 -1.03 21.64
N HIS A 93 9.40 -0.11 22.01
CA HIS A 93 7.96 -0.32 21.81
C HIS A 93 7.61 -0.50 20.32
N ALA A 94 8.26 0.27 19.43
CA ALA A 94 8.08 0.12 18.00
C ALA A 94 8.56 -1.25 17.49
N ILE A 95 9.72 -1.73 17.95
CA ILE A 95 10.24 -3.05 17.59
C ILE A 95 9.28 -4.15 18.06
N ASP A 96 8.90 -4.13 19.34
CA ASP A 96 8.00 -5.12 19.91
C ASP A 96 6.64 -5.14 19.20
N PHE A 97 6.14 -3.97 18.80
CA PHE A 97 4.91 -3.86 18.03
C PHE A 97 5.06 -4.52 16.65
N ILE A 98 6.14 -4.23 15.91
CA ILE A 98 6.39 -4.86 14.60
C ILE A 98 6.56 -6.38 14.73
N VAL A 99 7.28 -6.86 15.74
CA VAL A 99 7.46 -8.30 15.97
C VAL A 99 6.11 -8.99 16.21
N ARG A 100 5.30 -8.46 17.13
CA ARG A 100 4.04 -9.08 17.53
C ARG A 100 2.91 -8.92 16.51
N ALA A 101 2.74 -7.71 15.98
CA ALA A 101 1.63 -7.40 15.07
C ALA A 101 1.99 -7.65 13.60
N GLY A 102 3.27 -7.51 13.23
CA GLY A 102 3.77 -7.70 11.87
C GLY A 102 4.35 -9.10 11.61
N GLY A 103 4.62 -9.90 12.64
CA GLY A 103 5.17 -11.25 12.49
C GLY A 103 6.59 -11.27 11.92
N MET A 104 7.40 -10.28 12.28
CA MET A 104 8.76 -10.11 11.79
C MET A 104 9.79 -10.46 12.88
N ASP A 105 10.91 -11.06 12.48
CA ASP A 105 12.02 -11.33 13.39
C ASP A 105 12.58 -10.03 13.99
N ARG A 106 13.02 -10.08 15.25
CA ARG A 106 13.40 -8.88 16.01
C ARG A 106 14.55 -8.09 15.37
N ASP A 107 15.55 -8.77 14.82
CA ASP A 107 16.69 -8.17 14.12
C ASP A 107 16.25 -7.36 12.89
N LYS A 108 15.31 -7.91 12.10
CA LYS A 108 14.73 -7.21 10.95
C LYS A 108 13.83 -6.06 11.39
N ALA A 109 13.06 -6.26 12.45
CA ALA A 109 12.20 -5.22 13.02
C ALA A 109 13.01 -4.02 13.50
N GLU A 110 14.16 -4.25 14.15
CA GLU A 110 15.08 -3.19 14.58
C GLU A 110 15.59 -2.35 13.39
N SER A 111 16.10 -3.02 12.35
CA SER A 111 16.55 -2.37 11.12
C SER A 111 15.44 -1.53 10.47
N GLU A 112 14.22 -2.06 10.44
CA GLU A 112 13.05 -1.39 9.89
C GLU A 112 12.61 -0.19 10.73
N VAL A 113 12.61 -0.29 12.06
CA VAL A 113 12.27 0.84 12.93
C VAL A 113 13.31 1.96 12.83
N LEU A 114 14.59 1.63 12.72
CA LEU A 114 15.64 2.63 12.42
C LEU A 114 15.36 3.35 11.10
N ARG A 115 14.91 2.61 10.08
CA ARG A 115 14.50 3.18 8.79
C ARG A 115 13.28 4.10 8.91
N TYR A 116 12.31 3.77 9.78
CA TYR A 116 11.14 4.63 10.00
C TYR A 116 11.54 5.95 10.65
N LEU A 117 12.43 5.89 11.65
CA LEU A 117 12.98 7.07 12.33
C LEU A 117 13.82 7.95 11.40
N SER A 118 14.55 7.37 10.45
CA SER A 118 15.38 8.13 9.51
C SER A 118 14.62 8.62 8.28
N TRP A 119 13.47 8.01 7.96
CA TRP A 119 12.66 8.38 6.80
C TRP A 119 11.15 8.43 7.12
N PRO A 120 10.71 9.47 7.87
CA PRO A 120 9.33 9.59 8.32
C PRO A 120 8.34 9.54 7.15
N SER A 121 7.17 8.95 7.38
CA SER A 121 6.05 8.81 6.43
C SER A 121 6.24 7.84 5.27
N GLN A 122 7.48 7.49 4.87
CA GLN A 122 7.72 6.61 3.72
C GLN A 122 7.05 5.25 3.92
N ALA A 123 7.12 4.70 5.13
CA ALA A 123 6.56 3.39 5.45
C ALA A 123 5.02 3.37 5.37
N THR A 124 4.36 4.51 5.56
CA THR A 124 2.89 4.64 5.45
C THR A 124 2.40 4.57 4.00
N ALA A 125 3.26 4.92 3.04
CA ALA A 125 2.90 5.06 1.64
C ALA A 125 2.33 3.77 1.02
N TYR A 126 2.80 2.60 1.47
CA TYR A 126 2.36 1.28 1.02
C TYR A 126 0.84 1.10 1.22
N LYS A 127 0.38 1.11 2.49
CA LYS A 127 -1.03 0.88 2.82
C LYS A 127 -1.94 2.06 2.47
N LEU A 128 -1.45 3.30 2.60
CA LEU A 128 -2.25 4.47 2.20
C LEU A 128 -2.45 4.48 0.68
N GLY A 129 -1.41 4.13 -0.07
CA GLY A 129 -1.46 3.93 -1.51
C GLY A 129 -2.43 2.82 -1.91
N GLU A 130 -2.27 1.63 -1.34
CA GLU A 130 -3.16 0.48 -1.59
C GLU A 130 -4.63 0.82 -1.31
N ARG A 131 -4.91 1.48 -0.17
CA ARG A 131 -6.26 1.94 0.17
C ARG A 131 -6.82 2.88 -0.88
N THR A 132 -5.98 3.76 -1.44
CA THR A 132 -6.38 4.70 -2.49
C THR A 132 -6.67 3.98 -3.81
N TRP A 133 -5.86 2.98 -4.16
CA TRP A 133 -6.09 2.11 -5.33
C TRP A 133 -7.40 1.32 -5.22
N LEU A 134 -7.66 0.71 -4.05
CA LEU A 134 -8.91 0.00 -3.79
C LEU A 134 -10.11 0.93 -3.87
N ALA A 135 -10.07 2.08 -3.18
CA ALA A 135 -11.15 3.06 -3.22
C ALA A 135 -11.43 3.58 -4.64
N GLY A 136 -10.37 3.79 -5.44
CA GLY A 136 -10.50 4.18 -6.84
C GLY A 136 -11.21 3.11 -7.68
N ARG A 137 -10.84 1.83 -7.51
CA ARG A 137 -11.52 0.71 -8.18
C ARG A 137 -12.99 0.64 -7.79
N ASP A 138 -13.27 0.71 -6.49
CA ASP A 138 -14.62 0.58 -5.96
C ASP A 138 -15.51 1.73 -6.47
N ALA A 139 -14.97 2.95 -6.55
CA ALA A 139 -15.66 4.11 -7.11
C ALA A 139 -15.97 3.93 -8.61
N ALA A 140 -14.99 3.47 -9.41
CA ALA A 140 -15.19 3.22 -10.84
C ALA A 140 -16.21 2.10 -11.10
N GLN A 141 -16.18 1.05 -10.29
CA GLN A 141 -17.16 -0.04 -10.35
C GLN A 141 -18.58 0.46 -9.99
N ALA A 142 -18.71 1.27 -8.94
CA ALA A 142 -19.99 1.88 -8.57
C ALA A 142 -20.53 2.81 -9.66
N ALA A 143 -19.66 3.62 -10.29
CA ALA A 143 -20.03 4.51 -11.39
C ALA A 143 -20.51 3.72 -12.62
N ALA A 144 -19.85 2.61 -12.97
CA ALA A 144 -20.30 1.72 -14.04
C ALA A 144 -21.68 1.13 -13.74
N ALA A 145 -21.90 0.65 -12.51
CA ALA A 145 -23.19 0.10 -12.07
C ALA A 145 -24.32 1.14 -12.14
N SER A 146 -24.09 2.36 -11.65
CA SER A 146 -25.07 3.46 -11.71
C SER A 146 -25.40 3.89 -13.15
N ALA A 147 -24.48 3.69 -14.09
CA ALA A 147 -24.68 3.95 -15.51
C ALA A 147 -25.24 2.74 -16.28
N GLY A 148 -25.56 1.63 -15.61
CA GLY A 148 -26.03 0.40 -16.26
C GLY A 148 -24.98 -0.28 -17.16
N ARG A 149 -23.69 -0.03 -16.92
CA ARG A 149 -22.57 -0.59 -17.68
C ARG A 149 -21.87 -1.70 -16.89
N THR A 150 -21.29 -2.65 -17.62
CA THR A 150 -20.39 -3.65 -17.01
C THR A 150 -19.04 -3.00 -16.69
N PHE A 151 -18.53 -3.22 -15.48
CA PHE A 151 -17.19 -2.77 -15.10
C PHE A 151 -16.12 -3.70 -15.68
N ASP A 152 -15.38 -3.23 -16.69
CA ASP A 152 -14.20 -3.92 -17.21
C ASP A 152 -12.96 -3.58 -16.38
N ARG A 153 -12.61 -4.49 -15.47
CA ARG A 153 -11.44 -4.36 -14.59
C ARG A 153 -10.12 -4.26 -15.36
N ARG A 154 -9.98 -4.94 -16.50
CA ARG A 154 -8.74 -4.90 -17.31
C ARG A 154 -8.60 -3.52 -17.96
N ALA A 155 -9.68 -3.01 -18.55
CA ALA A 155 -9.69 -1.66 -19.13
C ALA A 155 -9.39 -0.60 -18.07
N TRP A 156 -9.99 -0.73 -16.88
CA TRP A 156 -9.72 0.17 -15.77
C TRP A 156 -8.25 0.12 -15.32
N HIS A 157 -7.63 -1.06 -15.17
CA HIS A 157 -6.20 -1.17 -14.85
C HIS A 157 -5.30 -0.52 -15.90
N ALA A 158 -5.61 -0.71 -17.19
CA ALA A 158 -4.84 -0.10 -18.27
C ALA A 158 -4.91 1.44 -18.21
N GLY A 159 -6.11 2.01 -18.02
CA GLY A 159 -6.31 3.45 -17.88
C GLY A 159 -5.66 4.01 -16.61
N ALA A 160 -5.83 3.33 -15.48
CA ALA A 160 -5.29 3.75 -14.20
C ALA A 160 -3.75 3.76 -14.17
N LEU A 161 -3.09 2.75 -14.74
CA LEU A 161 -1.62 2.73 -14.86
C LEU A 161 -1.11 3.79 -15.85
N ALA A 162 -1.89 4.13 -16.87
CA ALA A 162 -1.54 5.16 -17.85
C ALA A 162 -1.53 6.58 -17.26
N LEU A 163 -2.17 6.81 -16.10
CA LEU A 163 -2.09 8.09 -15.37
C LEU A 163 -0.65 8.45 -14.97
N GLY A 164 0.21 7.43 -14.78
CA GLY A 164 1.57 7.63 -14.31
C GLY A 164 1.66 8.00 -12.83
N PRO A 165 2.88 8.30 -12.34
CA PRO A 165 3.09 8.57 -10.93
C PRO A 165 2.43 9.86 -10.48
N LEU A 166 1.44 9.73 -9.61
CA LEU A 166 0.70 10.83 -8.99
C LEU A 166 0.84 10.82 -7.47
N GLY A 167 0.87 12.00 -6.85
CA GLY A 167 0.78 12.12 -5.39
C GLY A 167 -0.59 11.64 -4.88
N LEU A 168 -0.64 11.13 -3.65
CA LEU A 168 -1.78 10.39 -3.08
C LEU A 168 -3.15 11.05 -3.30
N ARG A 169 -3.25 12.36 -3.02
CA ARG A 169 -4.50 13.13 -3.21
C ARG A 169 -4.95 13.15 -4.67
N ARG A 170 -4.02 13.41 -5.60
CA ARG A 170 -4.33 13.47 -7.02
C ARG A 170 -4.63 12.08 -7.58
N LEU A 171 -3.87 11.07 -7.14
CA LEU A 171 -4.11 9.68 -7.49
C LEU A 171 -5.55 9.27 -7.20
N GLY A 172 -6.03 9.48 -5.97
CA GLY A 172 -7.41 9.12 -5.60
C GLY A 172 -8.47 9.83 -6.45
N ALA A 173 -8.26 11.12 -6.75
CA ALA A 173 -9.18 11.90 -7.57
C ALA A 173 -9.23 11.44 -9.04
N GLU A 174 -8.11 10.97 -9.60
CA GLU A 174 -8.05 10.52 -11.00
C GLU A 174 -8.48 9.07 -11.17
N LEU A 175 -8.16 8.17 -10.22
CA LEU A 175 -8.59 6.77 -10.30
C LEU A 175 -10.12 6.60 -10.35
N ALA A 176 -10.86 7.49 -9.67
CA ALA A 176 -12.32 7.48 -9.66
C ALA A 176 -12.95 7.93 -11.00
N LYS A 177 -12.15 8.52 -11.91
CA LYS A 177 -12.61 9.03 -13.21
C LYS A 177 -12.22 8.12 -14.38
N VAL A 178 -11.40 7.09 -14.13
CA VAL A 178 -11.06 6.06 -15.12
C VAL A 178 -12.28 5.19 -15.35
#